data_AF-A0A6S6ZHE2-F1
#
_entry.id   AF-A0A6S6ZHE2-F1
#
_cell.length_a   1.000
_cell.length_b   1.000
_cell.length_c   1.000
_cell.angle_alpha   90.00
_cell.angle_beta   90.00
_cell.angle_gamma   90.00
#
_symmetry.space_group_name_H-M   'P 1'
#
loop_
_entity.id
_entity.type
_entity.pdbx_description
1 polymer ?
#
loop_
_entity_poly.entity_id
_entity_poly.type
_entity_poly.pdbx_seq_one_letter_code
_entity_poly.pdbx_strand_id
1 'polypeptide(L)' 'MESNGILAQVPGQFTAQASQTLPPAATADDRDYDVVIEARHLGTVRITFRKHKAKRAKHSHWFWLAQRAERV' A
#
# COMPACT_ATOMS: atom_id res chain seq x y z
N MET A 1 -8.38 -10.38 -12.42
CA MET A 1 -8.46 -10.73 -11.00
C MET A 1 -7.05 -10.57 -10.47
N GLU A 2 -6.70 -9.37 -10.01
CA GLU A 2 -5.39 -9.08 -9.42
C GLU A 2 -5.22 -10.01 -8.21
N SER A 3 -4.18 -10.84 -8.21
CA SER A 3 -3.89 -11.70 -7.06
C SER A 3 -3.29 -10.82 -5.98
N ASN A 4 -3.98 -10.67 -4.84
CA ASN A 4 -3.49 -9.94 -3.66
C ASN A 4 -2.17 -10.54 -3.12
N GLY A 5 -1.71 -11.68 -3.65
CA GLY A 5 -0.50 -12.38 -3.22
C GLY A 5 -0.59 -12.77 -1.75
N ILE A 6 0.45 -12.45 -0.99
CA ILE A 6 0.50 -12.70 0.46
C ILE A 6 0.00 -11.51 1.29
N LEU A 7 -0.67 -10.51 0.70
CA LEU A 7 -1.09 -9.30 1.42
C LEU A 7 -1.96 -9.61 2.64
N ALA A 8 -2.85 -10.61 2.54
CA ALA A 8 -3.68 -11.06 3.65
C ALA A 8 -2.88 -11.63 4.84
N GLN A 9 -1.64 -12.06 4.61
CA GLN A 9 -0.73 -12.54 5.65
C GLN A 9 0.04 -11.39 6.29
N VAL A 10 0.26 -10.27 5.59
CA VAL A 10 1.02 -9.11 6.09
C VAL A 10 0.22 -8.40 7.18
N PRO A 11 0.70 -8.36 8.44
CA PRO A 11 -0.02 -7.66 9.50
C PRO A 11 -0.16 -6.16 9.19
N GLY A 12 -1.34 -5.59 9.50
CA GLY A 12 -1.67 -4.21 9.13
C GLY A 12 -0.69 -3.14 9.62
N GLN A 13 0.02 -3.38 10.73
CA GLN A 13 1.07 -2.48 11.23
C GLN A 13 2.21 -2.28 10.20
N PHE A 14 2.57 -3.33 9.46
CA PHE A 14 3.64 -3.29 8.46
C PHE A 14 3.16 -2.58 7.19
N THR A 15 1.91 -2.80 6.80
CA THR A 15 1.28 -2.02 5.71
C THR A 15 1.19 -0.53 6.05
N ALA A 16 0.85 -0.20 7.31
CA ALA A 16 0.81 1.18 7.77
C ALA A 16 2.21 1.82 7.83
N GLN A 17 3.23 1.07 8.27
CA GLN A 17 4.62 1.53 8.26
C GLN A 17 5.12 1.75 6.83
N ALA A 18 4.83 0.83 5.91
CA ALA A 18 5.22 0.97 4.50
C ALA A 18 4.54 2.17 3.83
N SER A 19 3.27 2.46 4.13
CA SER A 19 2.58 3.60 3.52
C SER A 19 3.13 4.95 3.98
N GLN A 20 3.80 5.02 5.13
CA GLN A 20 4.45 6.24 5.63
C GLN A 20 5.72 6.60 4.85
N THR A 21 6.31 5.66 4.09
CA THR A 21 7.50 5.94 3.25
C THR A 21 7.12 6.51 1.88
N LEU A 22 5.83 6.50 1.54
CA LEU A 22 5.31 7.03 0.28
C LEU A 22 5.13 8.55 0.35
N PRO A 23 5.22 9.25 -0.79
CA PRO A 23 4.83 10.66 -0.84
C PRO A 23 3.35 10.82 -0.46
N PRO A 24 2.91 12.04 -0.10
CA PRO A 24 1.50 12.31 0.13
C PRO A 24 0.64 11.89 -1.07
N ALA A 25 -0.39 11.07 -0.82
CA ALA A 25 -1.23 10.51 -1.88
C ALA A 25 -1.93 11.57 -2.75
N ALA A 26 -2.14 12.78 -2.20
CA ALA A 26 -2.76 13.90 -2.92
C ALA A 26 -1.88 14.48 -4.04
N THR A 27 -0.54 14.36 -3.94
CA THR A 27 0.42 14.93 -4.89
C THR A 27 1.20 13.87 -5.65
N ALA A 28 1.07 12.60 -5.29
CA ALA A 28 1.75 11.50 -5.97
C ALA A 28 1.21 11.27 -7.38
N ASP A 29 2.07 10.79 -8.28
CA ASP A 29 1.68 10.37 -9.63
C ASP A 29 0.66 9.23 -9.57
N ASP A 30 -0.18 9.11 -10.61
CA ASP A 30 -1.13 8.01 -10.74
C ASP A 30 -0.48 6.74 -11.29
N ARG A 31 0.38 6.15 -10.46
CA ARG A 31 1.10 4.90 -10.72
C ARG A 31 1.09 4.00 -9.49
N ASP A 32 1.58 2.79 -9.68
CA ASP A 32 1.84 1.87 -8.58
C ASP A 32 3.15 2.24 -7.89
N TYR A 33 3.17 2.08 -6.58
CA TYR A 33 4.33 2.33 -5.74
C TYR A 33 4.67 1.08 -4.95
N ASP A 34 5.86 0.56 -5.18
CA ASP A 34 6.37 -0.58 -4.44
C ASP A 34 7.19 -0.12 -3.24
N VAL A 35 6.92 -0.72 -2.09
CA VAL A 35 7.68 -0.52 -0.87
C VAL A 35 8.16 -1.89 -0.39
N VAL A 36 9.47 -2.01 -0.15
CA VAL A 36 10.08 -3.21 0.40
C VAL A 36 10.34 -2.99 1.89
N ILE A 37 9.83 -3.89 2.73
CA ILE A 37 9.99 -3.83 4.18
C ILE A 37 10.30 -5.20 4.77
N GLU A 38 10.87 -5.21 5.96
CA GLU A 38 11.00 -6.42 6.80
C GLU A 38 9.70 -6.60 7.61
N ALA A 39 9.06 -7.77 7.50
CA ALA A 39 7.80 -8.10 8.15
C ALA A 39 7.93 -9.27 9.14
N ARG A 40 8.91 -9.17 10.05
CA ARG A 40 9.27 -10.16 11.08
C ARG A 40 9.26 -11.60 10.57
N HIS A 41 8.23 -12.38 10.92
CA HIS A 41 8.13 -13.80 10.62
C HIS A 41 7.83 -14.09 9.15
N LEU A 42 7.42 -13.08 8.36
CA LEU A 42 7.24 -13.20 6.91
C LEU A 42 8.52 -12.89 6.13
N GLY A 43 9.55 -12.37 6.79
CA GLY A 43 10.78 -11.89 6.17
C GLY A 43 10.56 -10.63 5.33
N THR A 44 11.41 -10.43 4.34
CA THR A 44 11.33 -9.28 3.43
C THR A 44 10.16 -9.44 2.47
N VAL A 45 9.27 -8.44 2.47
CA VAL A 45 8.11 -8.39 1.59
C VAL A 45 8.11 -7.11 0.77
N ARG A 46 7.66 -7.21 -0.48
CA ARG A 46 7.32 -6.07 -1.33
C ARG A 46 5.81 -5.87 -1.27
N ILE A 47 5.37 -4.66 -0.94
CA ILE A 47 3.96 -4.26 -0.94
C ILE A 47 3.75 -3.22 -2.05
N THR A 48 2.81 -3.47 -2.93
CA THR A 48 2.41 -2.56 -4.00
C THR A 48 1.21 -1.74 -3.53
N PHE A 49 1.36 -0.41 -3.59
CA PHE A 49 0.33 0.56 -3.24
C PHE A 49 -0.18 1.30 -4.48
N ARG A 50 -1.48 1.56 -4.50
CA ARG A 50 -2.12 2.47 -5.45
C ARG A 50 -2.78 3.61 -4.70
N LYS A 51 -2.67 4.84 -5.21
CA LYS A 51 -3.45 5.95 -4.67
C LYS A 51 -4.92 5.75 -5.02
N HIS A 52 -5.81 5.95 -4.06
CA HIS A 52 -7.25 5.92 -4.23
C HIS A 52 -7.87 7.23 -3.79
N LYS A 53 -9.00 7.57 -4.42
CA LYS A 53 -9.80 8.73 -4.08
C LYS A 53 -11.13 8.29 -3.47
N ALA A 54 -11.38 8.68 -2.23
CA ALA A 54 -12.73 8.66 -1.66
C ALA A 54 -13.37 10.04 -1.84
N LYS A 55 -14.55 10.10 -2.46
CA LYS A 55 -15.34 11.32 -2.60
C LYS A 55 -16.63 11.19 -1.81
N ARG A 56 -16.92 12.16 -0.94
CA ARG A 56 -18.20 12.27 -0.22
C ARG A 56 -18.71 13.70 -0.30
N ALA A 57 -19.86 13.89 -0.92
CA ALA A 57 -20.44 15.20 -1.19
C ALA A 57 -19.40 16.17 -1.80
N LYS A 58 -19.05 17.23 -1.06
CA LYS A 58 -18.10 18.28 -1.46
C LYS A 58 -16.64 17.96 -1.11
N HIS A 59 -16.37 16.89 -0.37
CA HIS A 59 -15.03 16.53 0.10
C HIS A 59 -14.44 15.37 -0.71
N SER A 60 -13.14 15.44 -0.93
CA SER A 60 -12.35 14.36 -1.53
C SER A 60 -11.11 14.11 -0.69
N HIS A 61 -10.82 12.83 -0.43
CA HIS A 61 -9.63 12.40 0.30
C HIS A 61 -8.86 11.41 -0.56
N TRP A 62 -7.55 11.64 -0.65
CA TRP A 62 -6.61 10.73 -1.29
C TRP A 62 -5.92 9.91 -0.22
N PHE A 63 -5.80 8.60 -0.44
CA PHE A 63 -5.15 7.68 0.48
C PHE A 63 -4.46 6.56 -0.29
N TRP A 64 -3.51 5.91 0.36
CA TRP A 64 -2.83 4.73 -0.18
C TRP A 64 -3.65 3.48 0.12
N LEU A 65 -3.88 2.67 -0.91
CA LEU A 65 -4.45 1.34 -0.78
C LEU A 65 -3.38 0.31 -1.14
N ALA A 66 -3.07 -0.60 -0.22
CA ALA A 66 -2.24 -1.76 -0.54
C ALA A 66 -3.06 -2.73 -1.41
N GLN A 67 -2.55 -3.03 -2.60
CA GLN A 67 -3.24 -3.90 -3.56
C GLN A 67 -2.68 -5.32 -3.56
N ARG A 68 -1.37 -5.46 -3.40
CA ARG A 68 -0.68 -6.75 -3.46
C ARG A 68 0.53 -6.76 -2.55
N ALA A 69 0.89 -7.95 -2.07
CA ALA A 69 2.20 -8.17 -1.47
C ALA A 69 2.82 -9.49 -1.96
N GLU A 70 4.15 -9.51 -2.07
CA GLU A 70 4.94 -10.66 -2.46
C GLU A 70 6.18 -10.79 -1.58
N ARG A 71 6.69 -12.03 -1.42
CA ARG A 71 8.00 -12.26 -0.82
C ARG A 71 9.08 -11.87 -1.82
N VAL A 72 10.15 -11.26 -1.34
CA VAL A 72 11.32 -10.90 -2.14
C VAL A 72 12.26 -12.10 -2.24
#